data_AF-A0A516H6Z8-F1
#
_entry.id   AF-A0A516H6Z8-F1
#
_cell.length_a   1.000
_cell.length_b   1.000
_cell.length_c   1.000
_cell.angle_alpha   90.00
_cell.angle_beta   90.00
_cell.angle_gamma   90.00
#
_symmetry.space_group_name_H-M   'P 1'
#
loop_
_entity.id
_entity.type
_entity.pdbx_description
1 polymer ?
#
loop_
_entity_poly.entity_id
_entity_poly.type
_entity_poly.pdbx_seq_one_letter_code
_entity_poly.pdbx_strand_id
1 'polypeptide(L)'
;MPFIIYAKDKPNSPLRARHRGAHLAFVATCREVFLYGGPMLDEGGKVVGSLMVLDLPDRKALDAHMARDPYFAQGIFASVEIFESRQIVPEVTPGSLDAELAKQRAAEAAQ
;
A
#
# COMPACT_ATOMS: atom_id res chain seq x y z
N MET A 1 2.83 5.66 10.22
CA MET A 1 1.62 6.15 9.52
C MET A 1 1.38 5.28 8.30
N PRO A 2 0.15 4.76 8.11
CA PRO A 2 -0.20 3.99 6.91
C PRO A 2 -0.18 4.83 5.64
N PHE A 3 0.45 4.31 4.59
CA PHE A 3 0.40 4.84 3.23
C PHE A 3 -0.15 3.79 2.28
N ILE A 4 -1.22 4.13 1.57
CA ILE A 4 -1.79 3.31 0.50
C ILE A 4 -1.06 3.65 -0.79
N ILE A 5 -0.59 2.62 -1.49
CA ILE A 5 0.12 2.72 -2.76
C ILE A 5 -0.66 1.88 -3.77
N TYR A 6 -1.29 2.57 -4.72
CA TYR A 6 -2.03 1.97 -5.82
C TYR A 6 -1.22 2.16 -7.10
N ALA A 7 -0.65 1.08 -7.63
CA ALA A 7 0.29 1.14 -8.75
C ALA A 7 -0.13 0.20 -9.88
N LYS A 8 -0.43 0.75 -11.07
CA LYS A 8 -0.81 -0.03 -12.25
C LYS A 8 0.41 -0.33 -13.11
N ASP A 9 0.52 -1.56 -13.59
CA ASP A 9 1.63 -1.95 -14.48
C ASP A 9 1.56 -1.26 -15.83
N LYS A 10 2.71 -1.11 -16.48
CA LYS A 10 2.77 -0.81 -17.90
C LYS A 10 2.08 -1.92 -18.71
N PRO A 11 1.16 -1.58 -19.64
CA PRO A 11 0.47 -2.57 -20.45
C PRO A 11 1.49 -3.34 -21.30
N ASN A 12 1.26 -4.65 -21.49
CA ASN A 12 2.06 -5.54 -22.33
C ASN A 12 3.58 -5.54 -22.00
N SER A 13 3.94 -5.28 -20.74
CA SER A 13 5.34 -5.21 -20.31
C SER A 13 5.82 -6.52 -19.64
N PRO A 14 7.00 -7.06 -20.02
CA PRO A 14 7.58 -8.21 -19.34
C PRO A 14 8.29 -7.84 -18.02
N LEU A 15 8.35 -6.55 -17.67
CA LEU A 15 9.19 -6.05 -16.57
C LEU A 15 8.78 -6.61 -15.21
N ARG A 16 7.47 -6.79 -14.94
CA ARG A 16 7.00 -7.41 -13.70
C ARG A 16 7.62 -8.80 -13.51
N ALA A 17 7.52 -9.66 -14.52
CA ALA A 17 8.06 -11.01 -14.47
C ALA A 17 9.57 -10.99 -14.29
N ARG A 18 10.27 -10.15 -15.07
CA ARG A 18 11.73 -9.98 -15.03
C ARG A 18 12.24 -9.58 -13.63
N HIS A 19 11.52 -8.69 -12.94
CA HIS A 19 11.98 -8.12 -11.66
C HIS A 19 11.32 -8.76 -10.43
N ARG A 20 10.38 -9.71 -10.60
CA ARG A 20 9.60 -10.30 -9.50
C ARG A 20 10.48 -10.95 -8.43
N GLY A 21 11.49 -11.72 -8.83
CA GLY A 21 12.40 -12.38 -7.88
C GLY A 21 13.13 -11.37 -6.98
N ALA A 22 13.69 -10.32 -7.59
CA ALA A 22 14.38 -9.25 -6.86
C ALA A 22 13.42 -8.46 -5.96
N HIS A 23 12.22 -8.15 -6.44
CA HIS A 23 11.19 -7.47 -5.65
C HIS A 23 10.79 -8.30 -4.42
N LEU A 24 10.49 -9.61 -4.58
CA LEU A 24 10.14 -10.47 -3.45
C LEU A 24 11.29 -10.64 -2.46
N ALA A 25 12.54 -10.71 -2.93
CA ALA A 25 13.71 -10.74 -2.06
C ALA A 25 13.83 -9.44 -1.25
N PHE A 26 13.62 -8.27 -1.87
CA PHE A 26 13.57 -6.98 -1.18
C PHE A 26 12.46 -6.95 -0.13
N VAL A 27 11.22 -7.28 -0.50
CA VAL A 27 10.07 -7.33 0.42
C VAL A 27 10.34 -8.25 1.60
N ALA A 28 10.99 -9.41 1.39
CA ALA A 28 11.34 -10.31 2.48
C ALA A 28 12.25 -9.66 3.54
N THR A 29 13.09 -8.68 3.17
CA THR A 29 13.98 -7.96 4.09
C THR A 29 13.30 -6.84 4.88
N CYS A 30 12.14 -6.38 4.43
CA CYS A 30 11.43 -5.23 5.02
C CYS A 30 9.94 -5.50 5.27
N ARG A 31 9.53 -6.77 5.34
CA ARG A 31 8.13 -7.22 5.43
C ARG A 31 7.38 -6.64 6.63
N GLU A 32 8.10 -6.29 7.69
CA GLU A 32 7.56 -5.72 8.93
C GLU A 32 6.90 -4.36 8.74
N VAL A 33 7.26 -3.60 7.69
CA VAL A 33 6.62 -2.30 7.42
C VAL A 33 5.34 -2.45 6.60
N PHE A 34 4.98 -3.66 6.13
CA PHE A 34 3.77 -3.88 5.35
C PHE A 34 2.59 -4.21 6.26
N LEU A 35 1.54 -3.40 6.21
CA LEU A 35 0.22 -3.73 6.75
C LEU A 35 -0.57 -4.62 5.76
N TYR A 36 -0.33 -4.42 4.47
CA TYR A 36 -0.86 -5.25 3.38
C TYR A 36 0.05 -5.14 2.15
N GLY A 37 0.21 -6.20 1.37
CA GLY A 37 0.91 -6.15 0.09
C GLY A 37 0.46 -7.27 -0.83
N GLY A 38 0.04 -6.94 -2.05
CA GLY A 38 -0.42 -7.95 -3.00
C GLY A 38 -0.55 -7.44 -4.44
N PRO A 39 -0.58 -8.38 -5.41
CA PRO A 39 -0.91 -8.04 -6.79
C PRO A 39 -2.39 -7.68 -6.90
N MET A 40 -2.69 -6.66 -7.70
CA MET A 40 -4.05 -6.44 -8.19
C MET A 40 -4.30 -7.38 -9.37
N LEU A 41 -5.46 -8.01 -9.39
CA LEU A 41 -5.86 -8.95 -10.43
C LEU A 41 -7.01 -8.36 -11.25
N ASP A 42 -7.05 -8.63 -12.56
CA ASP A 42 -8.25 -8.44 -13.36
C ASP A 42 -9.24 -9.61 -13.18
N GLU A 43 -10.39 -9.53 -13.87
CA GLU A 43 -11.43 -10.56 -13.84
C GLU A 43 -10.95 -11.94 -14.31
N GLY A 44 -9.89 -11.99 -15.12
CA GLY A 44 -9.25 -13.21 -15.59
C GLY A 44 -8.16 -13.74 -14.65
N GLY A 45 -7.94 -13.10 -13.50
CA GLY A 45 -6.89 -13.47 -12.54
C GLY A 45 -5.48 -13.06 -12.98
N LYS A 46 -5.33 -12.25 -14.03
CA LYS A 46 -4.04 -11.74 -14.47
C LYS A 46 -3.64 -10.55 -13.60
N VAL A 47 -2.36 -10.51 -13.25
CA VAL A 47 -1.79 -9.36 -12.51
C VAL A 47 -1.81 -8.10 -13.39
N VAL A 48 -2.41 -7.03 -12.87
CA VAL A 48 -2.51 -5.72 -13.53
C VAL A 48 -1.80 -4.59 -12.76
N GLY A 49 -1.27 -4.90 -11.58
CA GLY A 49 -0.62 -3.92 -10.73
C GLY A 49 -0.34 -4.45 -9.33
N SER A 50 -0.06 -3.53 -8.42
CA SER A 50 0.17 -3.80 -7.01
C SER A 50 -0.66 -2.85 -6.15
N LEU A 51 -1.24 -3.38 -5.06
CA LEU A 51 -1.76 -2.61 -3.96
C LEU A 51 -0.91 -2.92 -2.73
N MET A 52 -0.38 -1.88 -2.11
CA MET A 52 0.45 -2.00 -0.91
C MET A 52 0.01 -0.98 0.12
N VAL A 53 0.05 -1.37 1.39
CA VAL A 53 -0.17 -0.50 2.54
C VAL A 53 1.03 -0.62 3.45
N LEU A 54 1.83 0.46 3.56
CA LEU A 54 3.06 0.48 4.34
C LEU A 54 2.89 1.40 5.56
N ASP A 55 3.35 0.95 6.73
CA ASP A 55 3.42 1.77 7.93
C ASP A 55 4.81 2.39 8.08
N LEU A 56 4.94 3.66 7.71
CA LEU A 56 6.20 4.41 7.72
C LEU A 56 6.03 5.76 8.43
N PRO A 57 7.09 6.37 8.98
CA PRO A 57 6.95 7.57 9.80
C PRO A 57 6.46 8.80 9.02
N ASP A 58 6.83 8.92 7.74
CA ASP A 58 6.46 10.05 6.89
C ASP A 58 6.59 9.72 5.39
N ARG A 59 6.21 10.69 4.55
CA ARG A 59 6.29 10.56 3.09
C ARG A 59 7.73 10.41 2.57
N LYS A 60 8.71 11.04 3.23
CA LYS A 60 10.12 10.97 2.82
C LYS A 60 10.68 9.56 3.02
N ALA A 61 10.33 8.91 4.12
CA ALA A 61 10.68 7.52 4.39
C ALA A 61 10.03 6.57 3.37
N LEU A 62 8.78 6.84 2.98
CA LEU A 62 8.12 6.10 1.91
C LEU A 62 8.84 6.24 0.57
N ASP A 63 9.13 7.46 0.14
CA ASP A 63 9.82 7.70 -1.14
C ASP A 63 11.20 7.02 -1.17
N ALA A 64 11.94 7.08 -0.04
CA ALA A 64 13.22 6.39 0.11
C ALA A 64 13.09 4.86 0.09
N HIS A 65 12.01 4.31 0.68
CA HIS A 65 11.71 2.89 0.64
C HIS A 65 11.41 2.44 -0.80
N MET A 66 10.52 3.16 -1.49
CA MET A 66 10.14 2.87 -2.87
C MET A 66 11.34 2.94 -3.82
N ALA A 67 12.25 3.91 -3.65
CA ALA A 67 13.44 4.02 -4.49
C ALA A 67 14.36 2.78 -4.43
N ARG A 68 14.27 1.97 -3.36
CA ARG A 68 15.05 0.73 -3.18
C ARG A 68 14.32 -0.51 -3.71
N ASP A 69 13.01 -0.44 -3.90
CA ASP A 69 12.22 -1.56 -4.43
C ASP A 69 12.48 -1.72 -5.94
N PRO A 70 12.92 -2.91 -6.41
CA PRO A 70 13.14 -3.19 -7.82
C PRO A 70 11.98 -2.87 -8.76
N TYR A 71 10.72 -2.99 -8.34
CA TYR A 71 9.57 -2.64 -9.18
C TYR A 71 9.50 -1.13 -9.46
N PHE A 72 9.77 -0.31 -8.46
CA PHE A 72 9.78 1.14 -8.61
C PHE A 72 11.07 1.63 -9.28
N ALA A 73 12.23 1.12 -8.87
CA ALA A 73 13.51 1.49 -9.47
C ALA A 73 13.61 1.16 -10.97
N GLN A 74 12.96 0.08 -11.41
CA GLN A 74 12.91 -0.33 -12.82
C GLN A 74 11.73 0.27 -13.58
N GLY A 75 10.91 1.09 -12.91
CA GLY A 75 9.79 1.81 -13.52
C GLY A 75 8.78 0.87 -14.19
N ILE A 76 8.37 -0.22 -13.53
CA ILE A 76 7.43 -1.18 -14.12
C ILE A 76 6.01 -0.63 -14.23
N PHE A 77 5.68 0.36 -13.40
CA PHE A 77 4.35 0.94 -13.29
C PHE A 77 4.12 2.05 -14.32
N ALA A 78 2.92 2.09 -14.89
CA ALA A 78 2.44 3.20 -15.72
C ALA A 78 1.89 4.35 -14.88
N SER A 79 1.29 4.04 -13.72
CA SER A 79 0.80 5.02 -12.77
C SER A 79 1.05 4.56 -11.34
N VAL A 80 1.28 5.53 -10.45
CA VAL A 80 1.42 5.32 -9.01
C VAL A 80 0.64 6.42 -8.30
N GLU A 81 -0.35 6.03 -7.51
CA GLU A 81 -1.14 6.93 -6.66
C GLU A 81 -0.86 6.58 -5.20
N ILE A 82 -0.63 7.61 -4.38
CA ILE A 82 -0.23 7.45 -2.98
C ILE A 82 -1.13 8.31 -2.10
N PHE A 83 -1.69 7.69 -1.06
CA PHE A 83 -2.52 8.36 -0.07
C PHE A 83 -2.01 8.05 1.33
N GLU A 84 -1.89 9.09 2.16
CA GLU A 84 -1.83 8.86 3.61
C GLU A 84 -3.18 8.32 4.07
N SER A 85 -3.17 7.34 4.96
CA SER A 85 -4.37 6.71 5.48
C SER A 85 -4.30 6.55 6.99
N ARG A 86 -5.48 6.52 7.61
CA ARG A 86 -5.64 6.16 9.01
C ARG A 86 -6.37 4.82 9.07
N GLN A 87 -5.71 3.82 9.64
CA GLN A 87 -6.34 2.52 9.84
C GLN A 87 -7.44 2.63 10.89
N ILE A 88 -8.66 2.27 10.49
CA ILE A 88 -9.81 2.12 11.39
C ILE A 88 -10.09 0.63 11.59
N VAL A 89 -10.00 -0.16 10.52
CA VAL A 89 -10.16 -1.62 10.54
C VAL A 89 -9.03 -2.32 9.78
N PRO A 90 -8.59 -3.52 10.23
CA PRO A 90 -8.91 -4.11 11.54
C PRO A 90 -8.41 -3.22 12.67
N GLU A 91 -9.00 -3.34 13.86
CA GLU A 91 -8.64 -2.51 15.00
C GLU A 91 -7.18 -2.76 15.41
N VAL A 92 -6.36 -1.70 15.43
CA VAL A 92 -4.99 -1.78 15.99
C VAL A 92 -5.05 -1.78 17.52
N THR A 93 -6.01 -1.03 18.07
CA THR A 93 -6.32 -0.97 19.49
C THR A 93 -7.75 -1.44 19.69
N PRO A 94 -8.00 -2.48 20.52
CA PRO A 94 -9.35 -2.97 20.77
C PRO A 94 -10.31 -1.85 21.21
N GLY A 95 -11.49 -1.78 20.57
CA GLY A 95 -12.52 -0.77 20.85
C GLY A 95 -12.27 0.60 20.21
N SER A 96 -11.24 0.73 19.36
CA SER A 96 -10.95 1.98 18.64
C SER A 96 -12.05 2.35 17.64
N LEU A 97 -12.73 1.38 17.03
CA LEU A 97 -13.87 1.63 16.14
C LEU A 97 -15.07 2.18 16.93
N ASP A 98 -15.39 1.60 18.08
CA ASP A 98 -16.47 2.07 18.94
C ASP A 98 -16.22 3.49 19.44
N ALA A 99 -14.97 3.80 19.78
CA ALA A 99 -14.57 5.15 20.15
C ALA A 99 -14.75 6.15 19.00
N GLU A 100 -14.43 5.76 17.76
CA GLU A 100 -14.63 6.61 16.59
C GLU A 100 -16.12 6.82 16.28
N LEU A 101 -16.94 5.78 16.42
CA LEU A 101 -18.40 5.89 16.31
C LEU A 101 -18.98 6.85 17.36
N ALA A 102 -18.50 6.80 18.60
CA ALA A 102 -18.92 7.71 19.65
C ALA A 102 -18.60 9.18 19.31
N LYS A 103 -17.41 9.45 18.77
CA LYS A 103 -17.04 10.80 18.30
C LYS A 103 -17.95 11.28 17.17
N GLN A 104 -18.24 10.42 16.19
CA GLN A 104 -19.09 10.78 15.06
C GLN A 104 -20.50 11.17 15.51
N ARG A 105 -21.11 10.39 16.42
CA ARG A 105 -22.43 10.71 17.00
C ARG A 105 -22.43 12.03 17.76
N ALA A 106 -21.36 12.32 18.50
CA ALA A 106 -21.21 13.59 19.21
C ALA A 106 -21.08 14.79 18.25
N ALA A 107 -20.36 14.63 17.13
CA ALA A 107 -20.23 15.66 16.11
C ALA A 107 -21.55 15.96 15.40
N GLU A 108 -22.37 14.94 15.12
CA GLU A 108 -23.70 15.09 14.52
C GLU A 108 -24.68 15.80 15.45
N ALA A 109 -24.66 15.50 16.75
CA ALA A 109 -25.53 16.16 17.73
C ALA A 109 -25.18 17.64 17.98
N ALA A 110 -23.99 18.08 17.56
CA ALA A 110 -23.54 19.47 17.67
C ALA A 110 -23.85 20.34 16.43
N GLN A 111 -24.45 19.74 15.39
CA GLN A 111 -24.94 20.42 14.18
C GLN A 111 -26.43 20.74 14.30
#